data_AF-A0A2P8D0X4-F1
#
_entry.id   AF-A0A2P8D0X4-F1
#
_cell.length_a   1.000
_cell.length_b   1.000
_cell.length_c   1.000
_cell.angle_alpha   90.00
_cell.angle_beta   90.00
_cell.angle_gamma   90.00
#
_symmetry.space_group_name_H-M   'P 1'
#
loop_
_entity.id
_entity.type
_entity.pdbx_description
1 polymer ?
#
loop_
_entity_poly.entity_id
_entity_poly.type
_entity_poly.pdbx_seq_one_letter_code
_entity_poly.pdbx_strand_id
1 'polypeptide(L)'
;MNYQILCFHSLKGIPDLIEALEVLDSEEHFRTGGIQTTKKELANKILELNSGLYILRHDYDEIASYQGISTEEARARFDFIQIHSQETIPGISMILFDTIITVDIPFKSFGQNHDDILIKVKQYLKLILKETGYFAFDAEAEIVYSYETLGSLKFNLLRAKGTIPQQAVTLKKEKSWWKFW
;
A
#
# COMPACT_ATOMS: atom_id res chain seq x y z
N MET A 1 -8.88 -6.49 -4.55
CA MET A 1 -7.67 -6.06 -5.29
C MET A 1 -7.37 -4.63 -4.83
N ASN A 2 -6.09 -4.29 -4.66
CA ASN A 2 -5.63 -2.97 -4.22
C ASN A 2 -4.65 -2.42 -5.26
N TYR A 3 -4.60 -1.10 -5.42
CA TYR A 3 -3.52 -0.43 -6.13
C TYR A 3 -2.39 -0.21 -5.13
N GLN A 4 -1.18 -0.65 -5.47
CA GLN A 4 -0.04 -0.58 -4.56
C GLN A 4 1.03 0.35 -5.13
N ILE A 5 1.57 1.20 -4.26
CA ILE A 5 2.78 2.00 -4.54
C ILE A 5 3.85 1.52 -3.56
N LEU A 6 5.01 1.15 -4.08
CA LEU A 6 6.17 0.74 -3.30
C LEU A 6 7.12 1.93 -3.16
N CYS A 7 7.61 2.22 -1.96
CA CYS A 7 8.71 3.15 -1.76
C CYS A 7 9.97 2.36 -1.38
N PHE A 8 11.07 2.65 -2.04
CA PHE A 8 12.33 1.92 -1.85
C PHE A 8 13.53 2.86 -1.89
N HIS A 9 14.64 2.40 -1.31
CA HIS A 9 15.93 3.06 -1.39
C HIS A 9 16.67 2.63 -2.67
N SER A 10 17.06 3.58 -3.52
CA SER A 10 17.91 3.27 -4.69
C SER A 10 19.38 3.28 -4.31
N LEU A 11 20.12 2.26 -4.76
CA LEU A 11 21.56 2.18 -4.58
C LEU A 11 22.32 3.18 -5.46
N LYS A 12 21.75 3.53 -6.63
CA LYS A 12 22.31 4.54 -7.54
C LYS A 12 21.92 5.97 -7.15
N GLY A 13 20.99 6.15 -6.21
CA GLY A 13 20.48 7.46 -5.82
C GLY A 13 19.67 8.18 -6.90
N ILE A 14 19.14 7.44 -7.88
CA ILE A 14 18.31 7.95 -8.98
C ILE A 14 17.07 7.06 -9.14
N PRO A 15 15.97 7.57 -9.71
CA PRO A 15 14.81 6.74 -9.99
C PRO A 15 15.17 5.69 -11.06
N ASP A 16 15.22 4.42 -10.65
CA ASP A 16 15.61 3.29 -11.52
C ASP A 16 14.54 2.19 -11.46
N LEU A 17 13.94 1.89 -12.63
CA LEU A 17 12.88 0.90 -12.76
C LEU A 17 13.38 -0.53 -12.53
N ILE A 18 14.61 -0.85 -12.95
CA ILE A 18 15.17 -2.18 -12.81
C ILE A 18 15.39 -2.47 -11.32
N GLU A 19 15.97 -1.53 -10.58
CA GLU A 19 16.12 -1.66 -9.13
C GLU A 19 14.77 -1.83 -8.43
N ALA A 20 13.75 -1.06 -8.84
CA ALA A 20 12.43 -1.16 -8.25
C ALA A 20 11.79 -2.56 -8.44
N LEU A 21 11.97 -3.15 -9.63
CA LEU A 21 11.51 -4.50 -9.94
C LEU A 21 12.30 -5.57 -9.17
N GLU A 22 13.62 -5.42 -9.05
CA GLU A 22 14.47 -6.31 -8.25
C GLU A 22 14.07 -6.30 -6.77
N VAL A 23 13.74 -5.13 -6.22
CA VAL A 23 13.22 -5.01 -4.84
C VAL A 23 11.89 -5.72 -4.68
N LEU A 24 11.01 -5.64 -5.69
CA LEU A 24 9.69 -6.29 -5.65
C LEU A 24 9.81 -7.83 -5.70
N ASP A 25 10.75 -8.35 -6.50
CA ASP A 25 10.97 -9.78 -6.68
C ASP A 25 11.78 -10.41 -5.53
N SER A 26 12.50 -9.61 -4.74
CA SER A 26 13.38 -10.12 -3.69
C SER A 26 12.69 -10.24 -2.33
N GLU A 27 12.59 -11.47 -1.82
CA GLU A 27 12.22 -11.73 -0.42
C GLU A 27 13.31 -11.26 0.58
N GLU A 28 14.52 -10.96 0.12
CA GLU A 28 15.68 -10.66 0.99
C GLU A 28 15.95 -9.16 1.18
N HIS A 29 15.43 -8.28 0.30
CA HIS A 29 15.69 -6.83 0.37
C HIS A 29 15.07 -6.13 1.58
N PHE A 30 14.35 -6.86 2.43
CA PHE A 30 13.83 -6.38 3.72
C PHE A 30 14.91 -6.10 4.78
N ARG A 31 16.19 -6.43 4.54
CA ARG A 31 17.16 -6.62 5.65
C ARG A 31 18.43 -5.76 5.65
N THR A 32 18.77 -5.05 4.57
CA THR A 32 20.04 -4.28 4.51
C THR A 32 19.84 -2.84 4.07
N GLY A 33 20.10 -1.89 4.97
CA GLY A 33 20.03 -0.44 4.72
C GLY A 33 18.62 0.12 4.88
N GLY A 34 18.27 0.62 6.08
CA GLY A 34 16.89 1.00 6.38
C GLY A 34 16.71 2.17 7.36
N ILE A 35 15.47 2.64 7.42
CA ILE A 35 14.89 3.73 8.25
C ILE A 35 14.78 3.30 9.73
N GLN A 36 15.54 2.29 10.19
CA GLN A 36 15.31 1.61 11.48
C GLN A 36 15.11 2.56 12.67
N THR A 37 15.91 3.63 12.74
CA THR A 37 15.83 4.63 13.81
C THR A 37 14.71 5.65 13.63
N THR A 38 14.19 5.83 12.41
CA THR A 38 13.22 6.87 12.06
C THR A 38 11.84 6.33 11.65
N LYS A 39 11.64 5.00 11.59
CA LYS A 39 10.36 4.35 11.23
C LYS A 39 9.18 4.81 12.10
N LYS A 40 9.39 4.89 13.43
CA LYS A 40 8.39 5.38 14.39
C LYS A 40 8.12 6.88 14.23
N GLU A 41 9.15 7.67 13.98
CA GLU A 41 9.01 9.12 13.77
C GLU A 41 8.24 9.41 12.49
N LEU A 42 8.56 8.71 11.40
CA LEU A 42 7.84 8.79 10.14
C LEU A 42 6.37 8.39 10.33
N ALA A 43 6.10 7.28 11.04
CA ALA A 43 4.73 6.87 11.35
C ALA A 43 3.96 7.96 12.10
N ASN A 44 4.56 8.59 13.11
CA ASN A 44 3.93 9.69 13.84
C ASN A 44 3.62 10.88 12.93
N LYS A 45 4.57 11.30 12.07
CA LYS A 45 4.34 12.38 11.09
C LYS A 45 3.21 12.04 10.11
N ILE A 46 3.09 10.78 9.70
CA ILE A 46 1.98 10.32 8.85
C ILE A 46 0.64 10.45 9.59
N LEU A 47 0.57 10.07 10.87
CA LEU A 47 -0.63 10.22 11.69
C LEU A 47 -1.02 11.70 11.89
N GLU A 48 -0.04 12.60 12.02
CA GLU A 48 -0.28 14.05 12.14
C GLU A 48 -0.90 14.65 10.87
N LEU A 49 -0.60 14.10 9.69
CA LEU A 49 -1.20 14.56 8.43
C LEU A 49 -2.69 14.23 8.31
N ASN A 50 -3.17 13.18 8.97
CA ASN A 50 -4.57 12.77 8.91
C ASN A 50 -4.99 12.06 10.19
N SER A 51 -5.82 12.73 10.98
CA SER A 51 -6.34 12.24 12.26
C SER A 51 -7.22 11.00 12.16
N GLY A 52 -7.65 10.62 10.96
CA GLY A 52 -8.38 9.38 10.71
C GLY A 52 -7.49 8.18 10.39
N LEU A 53 -6.16 8.31 10.52
CA LEU A 53 -5.23 7.18 10.48
C LEU A 53 -4.96 6.64 11.89
N TYR A 54 -4.65 5.36 11.99
CA TYR A 54 -4.22 4.72 13.24
C TYR A 54 -3.19 3.63 12.95
N ILE A 55 -2.33 3.35 13.95
CA ILE A 55 -1.38 2.23 13.89
C ILE A 55 -2.10 0.96 14.35
N LEU A 56 -2.06 -0.08 13.53
CA LEU A 56 -2.49 -1.42 13.91
C LEU A 56 -1.43 -2.05 14.82
N ARG A 57 -1.86 -2.51 16.00
CA ARG A 57 -0.97 -3.21 16.94
C ARG A 57 -1.05 -4.70 16.69
N HIS A 58 0.11 -5.36 16.64
CA HIS A 58 0.21 -6.81 16.56
C HIS A 58 0.32 -7.40 17.96
N ASP A 59 -0.50 -8.41 18.25
CA ASP A 59 -0.34 -9.26 19.42
C ASP A 59 0.65 -10.38 19.09
N TYR A 60 1.90 -10.19 19.48
CA TYR A 60 2.97 -11.15 19.15
C TYR A 60 2.80 -12.49 19.85
N ASP A 61 2.14 -12.53 21.02
CA ASP A 61 1.91 -13.77 21.74
C ASP A 61 0.83 -14.60 21.04
N GLU A 62 -0.23 -13.95 20.56
CA GLU A 62 -1.26 -14.57 19.73
C GLU A 62 -0.66 -15.08 18.41
N ILE A 63 0.14 -14.26 17.72
CA ILE A 63 0.82 -14.65 16.47
C ILE A 63 1.75 -15.84 16.71
N ALA A 64 2.56 -15.80 17.77
CA ALA A 64 3.48 -16.87 18.14
C ALA A 64 2.73 -18.18 18.42
N SER A 65 1.64 -18.12 19.17
CA SER A 65 0.78 -19.27 19.46
C SER A 65 0.15 -19.86 18.19
N TYR A 66 -0.36 -19.01 17.29
CA TYR A 66 -1.00 -19.45 16.06
C TYR A 66 -0.01 -20.07 15.05
N GLN A 67 1.20 -19.52 14.96
CA GLN A 67 2.23 -19.99 14.01
C GLN A 67 3.15 -21.07 14.58
N GLY A 68 3.08 -21.36 15.89
CA GLY A 68 3.96 -22.32 16.54
C GLY A 68 5.43 -21.88 16.60
N ILE A 69 5.67 -20.58 16.75
CA ILE A 69 7.01 -19.96 16.86
C ILE A 69 7.18 -19.30 18.23
N SER A 70 8.38 -18.82 18.57
CA SER A 70 8.57 -18.04 19.79
C SER A 70 8.04 -16.60 19.64
N THR A 71 7.69 -15.95 20.75
CA THR A 71 7.30 -14.53 20.74
C THR A 71 8.42 -13.64 20.21
N GLU A 72 9.68 -13.96 20.48
CA GLU A 72 10.84 -13.23 19.93
C GLU A 72 10.93 -13.37 18.41
N GLU A 73 10.68 -14.58 17.88
CA GLU A 73 10.65 -14.81 16.45
C GLU A 73 9.48 -14.09 15.78
N ALA A 74 8.29 -14.10 16.41
CA ALA A 74 7.15 -13.30 15.94
C ALA A 74 7.50 -11.81 15.90
N ARG A 75 8.13 -11.26 16.95
CA ARG A 75 8.58 -9.86 16.95
C ARG A 75 9.57 -9.55 15.83
N ALA A 76 10.52 -10.45 15.57
CA ALA A 76 11.51 -10.28 14.51
C ALA A 76 10.89 -10.37 13.11
N ARG A 77 9.94 -11.29 12.89
CA ARG A 77 9.24 -11.46 11.60
C ARG A 77 8.27 -10.32 11.30
N PHE A 78 7.66 -9.76 12.34
CA PHE A 78 6.64 -8.72 12.24
C PHE A 78 7.14 -7.35 12.72
N ASP A 79 8.45 -7.05 12.55
CA ASP A 79 9.03 -5.73 12.84
C ASP A 79 8.70 -4.70 11.74
N PHE A 80 7.42 -4.41 11.58
CA PHE A 80 6.91 -3.36 10.72
C PHE A 80 5.84 -2.55 11.43
N ILE A 81 5.62 -1.32 10.96
CA ILE A 81 4.51 -0.50 11.43
C ILE A 81 3.44 -0.51 10.35
N GLN A 82 2.25 -0.99 10.70
CA GLN A 82 1.11 -0.97 9.82
C GLN A 82 0.18 0.19 10.22
N ILE A 83 -0.11 1.07 9.26
CA ILE A 83 -1.01 2.22 9.41
C ILE A 83 -2.25 1.96 8.57
N HIS A 84 -3.43 2.18 9.15
CA HIS A 84 -4.72 2.03 8.48
C HIS A 84 -5.55 3.29 8.62
N SER A 85 -6.38 3.56 7.62
CA SER A 85 -7.45 4.55 7.73
C SER A 85 -8.67 3.96 8.43
N GLN A 86 -9.37 4.77 9.22
CA GLN A 86 -10.70 4.44 9.75
C GLN A 86 -11.69 4.15 8.63
N GLU A 87 -12.72 3.34 8.92
CA GLU A 87 -13.71 2.87 7.94
C GLU A 87 -14.46 4.00 7.22
N THR A 88 -14.51 5.20 7.80
CA THR A 88 -15.18 6.38 7.24
C THR A 88 -14.36 7.10 6.17
N ILE A 89 -13.08 6.74 6.00
CA ILE A 89 -12.14 7.36 5.06
C ILE A 89 -11.79 6.34 3.97
N PRO A 90 -11.55 6.75 2.72
CA PRO A 90 -11.04 5.84 1.69
C PRO A 90 -9.82 5.08 2.21
N GLY A 91 -9.91 3.75 2.08
CA GLY A 91 -9.22 2.73 2.87
C GLY A 91 -7.71 2.62 2.70
N ILE A 92 -6.96 3.73 2.67
CA ILE A 92 -5.52 3.73 2.47
C ILE A 92 -4.87 3.02 3.66
N SER A 93 -4.08 2.00 3.38
CA SER A 93 -3.21 1.34 4.35
C SER A 93 -1.76 1.47 3.94
N MET A 94 -0.87 1.53 4.92
CA MET A 94 0.57 1.61 4.69
C MET A 94 1.28 0.61 5.57
N ILE A 95 2.32 -0.02 5.04
CA ILE A 95 3.21 -0.90 5.82
C ILE A 95 4.61 -0.35 5.70
N LEU A 96 5.17 0.07 6.83
CA LEU A 96 6.51 0.60 6.93
C LEU A 96 7.41 -0.52 7.41
N PHE A 97 8.25 -1.04 6.53
CA PHE A 97 9.41 -1.84 6.87
C PHE A 97 10.62 -0.92 7.02
N ASP A 98 11.76 -1.51 7.40
CA ASP A 98 12.98 -0.73 7.52
C ASP A 98 13.50 -0.29 6.16
N THR A 99 13.41 -1.14 5.14
CA THR A 99 14.02 -0.88 3.82
C THR A 99 13.02 -0.48 2.74
N ILE A 100 11.73 -0.76 2.98
CA ILE A 100 10.65 -0.46 2.03
C ILE A 100 9.41 0.06 2.77
N ILE A 101 8.59 0.82 2.05
CA ILE A 101 7.27 1.23 2.52
C ILE A 101 6.28 0.89 1.43
N THR A 102 5.17 0.22 1.77
CA THR A 102 4.09 -0.03 0.82
C THR A 102 2.91 0.87 1.17
N VAL A 103 2.27 1.42 0.13
CA VAL A 103 1.04 2.20 0.23
C VAL A 103 -0.02 1.48 -0.60
N ASP A 104 -1.00 0.91 0.08
CA ASP A 104 -2.10 0.17 -0.54
C ASP A 104 -3.37 1.03 -0.58
N ILE A 105 -4.01 1.07 -1.75
CA ILE A 105 -5.20 1.85 -2.01
C ILE A 105 -6.29 0.89 -2.53
N PRO A 106 -7.34 0.61 -1.75
CA PRO A 106 -8.37 -0.34 -2.16
C PRO A 106 -9.10 0.14 -3.42
N PHE A 107 -9.33 -0.76 -4.40
CA PHE A 107 -9.96 -0.36 -5.67
C PHE A 107 -11.35 0.25 -5.51
N LYS A 108 -12.10 -0.19 -4.48
CA LYS A 108 -13.41 0.38 -4.10
C LYS A 108 -13.36 1.89 -3.87
N SER A 109 -12.19 2.43 -3.56
CA SER A 109 -12.00 3.85 -3.27
C SER A 109 -11.97 4.72 -4.53
N PHE A 110 -11.61 4.18 -5.71
CA PHE A 110 -11.50 4.94 -6.97
C PHE A 110 -12.83 5.31 -7.63
N GLY A 111 -13.98 5.03 -7.01
CA GLY A 111 -15.29 5.39 -7.52
C GLY A 111 -15.51 6.90 -7.58
N GLN A 112 -16.16 7.47 -6.56
CA GLN A 112 -16.60 8.88 -6.59
C GLN A 112 -15.53 9.89 -6.16
N ASN A 113 -14.49 9.46 -5.43
CA ASN A 113 -13.52 10.35 -4.78
C ASN A 113 -12.08 10.10 -5.25
N HIS A 114 -11.91 9.71 -6.52
CA HIS A 114 -10.61 9.34 -7.09
C HIS A 114 -9.55 10.43 -6.89
N ASP A 115 -9.89 11.67 -7.22
CA ASP A 115 -8.94 12.79 -7.19
C ASP A 115 -8.55 13.17 -5.76
N ASP A 116 -9.49 13.11 -4.82
CA ASP A 116 -9.22 13.33 -3.40
C ASP A 116 -8.24 12.29 -2.83
N ILE A 117 -8.41 11.02 -3.23
CA ILE A 117 -7.50 9.95 -2.85
C ILE A 117 -6.13 10.16 -3.45
N LEU A 118 -6.06 10.52 -4.74
CA LEU A 118 -4.78 10.81 -5.39
C LEU A 118 -4.05 11.96 -4.71
N ILE A 119 -4.75 13.02 -4.32
CA ILE A 119 -4.20 14.14 -3.58
C ILE A 119 -3.63 13.67 -2.23
N LYS A 120 -4.39 12.89 -1.46
CA LYS A 120 -3.94 12.35 -0.16
C LYS A 120 -2.73 11.42 -0.30
N VAL A 121 -2.77 10.51 -1.26
CA VAL A 121 -1.66 9.59 -1.56
C VAL A 121 -0.41 10.39 -1.94
N LYS A 122 -0.53 11.41 -2.79
CA LYS A 122 0.58 12.31 -3.10
C LYS A 122 1.13 13.02 -1.87
N GLN A 123 0.28 13.44 -0.92
CA GLN A 123 0.74 14.07 0.32
C GLN A 123 1.54 13.09 1.18
N TYR A 124 1.05 11.86 1.35
CA TYR A 124 1.79 10.82 2.08
C TYR A 124 3.12 10.48 1.41
N LEU A 125 3.11 10.26 0.10
CA LEU A 125 4.34 9.97 -0.66
C LEU A 125 5.33 11.13 -0.59
N LYS A 126 4.87 12.40 -0.68
CA LYS A 126 5.76 13.56 -0.52
C LYS A 126 6.45 13.56 0.83
N LEU A 127 5.71 13.29 1.91
CA LEU A 127 6.29 13.19 3.24
C LEU A 127 7.30 12.05 3.30
N ILE A 128 6.91 10.85 2.87
CA ILE A 128 7.78 9.66 2.89
C ILE A 128 9.08 9.93 2.14
N LEU A 129 9.00 10.36 0.88
CA LEU A 129 10.16 10.60 0.02
C LEU A 129 11.07 11.70 0.59
N LYS A 130 10.48 12.76 1.16
CA LYS A 130 11.25 13.85 1.78
C LYS A 130 12.03 13.38 3.02
N GLU A 131 11.42 12.56 3.86
CA GLU A 131 11.99 12.13 5.14
C GLU A 131 13.01 10.98 4.98
N THR A 132 12.83 10.16 3.94
CA THR A 132 13.62 8.93 3.74
C THR A 132 14.63 9.02 2.60
N GLY A 133 14.44 9.96 1.67
CA GLY A 133 15.19 9.99 0.40
C GLY A 133 14.84 8.83 -0.54
N TYR A 134 13.71 8.15 -0.31
CA TYR A 134 13.27 7.03 -1.14
C TYR A 134 12.75 7.50 -2.51
N PHE A 135 12.49 6.53 -3.38
CA PHE A 135 11.74 6.70 -4.62
C PHE A 135 10.43 5.93 -4.52
N ALA A 136 9.38 6.43 -5.19
CA ALA A 136 8.08 5.76 -5.27
C ALA A 136 7.95 5.03 -6.59
N PHE A 137 7.73 3.73 -6.56
CA PHE A 137 7.46 2.88 -7.70
C PHE A 137 5.98 2.55 -7.80
N ASP A 138 5.41 2.85 -8.97
CA ASP A 138 4.06 2.48 -9.36
C ASP A 138 4.12 1.27 -10.29
N ALA A 139 3.77 0.09 -9.76
CA ALA A 139 3.85 -1.17 -10.49
C ALA A 139 2.82 -1.28 -11.63
N GLU A 140 1.69 -0.58 -11.53
CA GLU A 140 0.65 -0.59 -12.57
C GLU A 140 1.03 0.28 -13.77
N ALA A 141 1.73 1.39 -13.51
CA ALA A 141 2.26 2.27 -14.54
C ALA A 141 3.67 1.89 -15.01
N GLU A 142 4.39 1.06 -14.27
CA GLU A 142 5.81 0.74 -14.45
C GLU A 142 6.70 2.01 -14.45
N ILE A 143 6.41 2.94 -13.54
CA ILE A 143 7.11 4.24 -13.42
C ILE A 143 7.66 4.42 -12.00
N VAL A 144 8.89 4.92 -11.93
CA VAL A 144 9.55 5.34 -10.68
C VAL A 144 9.54 6.87 -10.59
N TYR A 145 9.11 7.39 -9.44
CA TYR A 145 8.98 8.80 -9.14
C TYR A 145 9.97 9.21 -8.05
N SER A 146 10.61 10.37 -8.26
CA SER A 146 11.35 11.09 -7.22
C SER A 146 10.43 12.10 -6.53
N TYR A 147 10.93 12.77 -5.49
CA TYR A 147 10.19 13.82 -4.80
C TYR A 147 9.76 14.94 -5.77
N GLU A 148 10.62 15.29 -6.73
CA GLU A 148 10.41 16.34 -7.73
C GLU A 148 9.38 15.92 -8.79
N THR A 149 9.40 14.66 -9.21
CA THR A 149 8.52 14.17 -10.28
C THR A 149 7.18 13.66 -9.78
N LEU A 150 7.01 13.45 -8.47
CA LEU A 150 5.77 12.94 -7.86
C LEU A 150 4.51 13.77 -8.21
N GLY A 151 4.67 15.04 -8.58
CA GLY A 151 3.57 15.87 -9.08
C GLY A 151 2.85 15.28 -10.29
N SER A 152 3.56 14.56 -11.16
CA SER A 152 3.02 13.93 -12.37
C SER A 152 2.33 12.59 -12.12
N LEU A 153 2.46 12.00 -10.93
CA LEU A 153 1.82 10.74 -10.57
C LEU A 153 0.31 10.79 -10.86
N LYS A 154 -0.19 9.77 -11.56
CA LYS A 154 -1.61 9.55 -11.83
C LYS A 154 -1.87 8.05 -11.71
N PHE A 155 -3.01 7.68 -11.13
CA PHE A 155 -3.38 6.27 -11.07
C PHE A 155 -3.64 5.74 -12.48
N ASN A 156 -2.85 4.74 -12.90
CA ASN A 156 -3.07 4.07 -14.18
C ASN A 156 -4.03 2.88 -13.98
N LEU A 157 -5.33 3.17 -13.96
CA LEU A 157 -6.37 2.18 -13.68
C LEU A 157 -6.67 1.24 -14.86
N LEU A 158 -5.89 1.27 -15.95
CA LEU A 158 -6.17 0.48 -17.16
C LEU A 158 -5.93 -1.04 -16.94
N ARG A 159 -4.90 -1.43 -16.18
CA ARG A 159 -4.72 -2.83 -15.73
C ARG A 159 -5.73 -3.21 -14.63
N ALA A 160 -6.07 -2.28 -13.75
CA ALA A 160 -7.05 -2.48 -12.68
C ALA A 160 -8.48 -2.79 -13.13
N LYS A 161 -8.87 -2.33 -14.33
CA LYS A 161 -10.20 -2.58 -14.91
C LYS A 161 -10.29 -3.90 -15.69
N GLY A 162 -9.21 -4.66 -15.79
CA GLY A 162 -9.12 -5.88 -16.61
C GLY A 162 -10.00 -7.06 -16.19
N THR A 163 -10.59 -7.08 -15.00
CA THR A 163 -11.33 -8.29 -14.54
C THR A 163 -12.46 -8.01 -13.55
N ILE A 164 -13.24 -6.97 -13.78
CA ILE A 164 -14.63 -7.01 -13.29
C ILE A 164 -15.50 -6.78 -14.52
N PRO A 165 -15.98 -7.86 -15.19
CA PRO A 165 -17.16 -7.67 -16.00
C PRO A 165 -18.20 -7.11 -15.05
N GLN A 166 -18.58 -5.84 -15.25
CA GLN A 166 -19.89 -5.36 -14.85
C GLN A 166 -20.89 -6.19 -15.66
N GLN A 167 -21.07 -7.46 -15.30
CA GLN A 167 -22.37 -8.05 -15.40
C GLN A 167 -23.21 -7.22 -14.46
N ALA A 168 -23.83 -6.19 -15.03
CA ALA A 168 -25.11 -5.74 -14.57
C ALA A 168 -25.90 -7.01 -14.28
N VAL A 169 -26.09 -7.29 -12.99
CA VAL A 169 -27.06 -8.27 -12.51
C VAL A 169 -28.42 -7.64 -12.81
N THR A 170 -28.72 -7.54 -14.09
CA THR A 170 -30.08 -7.64 -14.59
C THR A 170 -30.45 -9.07 -14.20
N LEU A 171 -31.09 -9.22 -13.04
CA LEU A 171 -31.89 -10.40 -12.72
C LEU A 171 -32.93 -10.50 -13.84
N LYS A 172 -32.55 -11.12 -14.96
CA LYS A 172 -33.50 -11.67 -15.91
C LYS A 172 -34.28 -12.66 -15.06
N LYS A 173 -35.51 -12.29 -14.70
CA LYS A 173 -36.49 -13.17 -14.06
C LYS A 173 -36.52 -14.45 -14.88
N GLU A 174 -35.80 -15.47 -14.44
CA GLU A 174 -35.96 -16.80 -14.98
C GLU A 174 -37.42 -17.16 -14.77
N LYS A 175 -38.09 -17.51 -15.87
CA LYS A 175 -39.46 -17.98 -15.80
C LYS A 175 -39.46 -19.21 -14.90
N SER A 176 -40.09 -19.05 -13.74
CA SER A 176 -40.49 -20.11 -12.84
C SER A 176 -40.99 -21.34 -13.62
N TRP A 177 -40.20 -22.41 -13.59
CA TRP A 177 -40.46 -23.67 -14.28
C TRP A 177 -41.79 -24.35 -13.84
N TRP A 178 -42.36 -23.92 -12.71
CA TRP A 178 -43.64 -24.39 -12.19
C TRP A 178 -44.89 -23.76 -12.83
N LYS A 179 -44.75 -22.83 -13.78
CA LYS A 179 -45.91 -22.23 -14.49
C LYS A 179 -46.37 -23.00 -15.75
N PHE A 180 -45.96 -24.26 -15.90
CA PHE A 180 -46.29 -25.11 -17.06
C PHE A 180 -47.25 -26.27 -16.75
N TRP A 181 -47.93 -26.23 -15.60
CA TRP A 181 -49.00 -27.16 -15.27
C TRP A 181 -50.22 -26.41 -14.74
#